data_AF-A0A1F9Z267-F1
#
_entry.id   AF-A0A1F9Z267-F1
#
_cell.length_a   1.000
_cell.length_b   1.000
_cell.length_c   1.000
_cell.angle_alpha   90.00
_cell.angle_beta   90.00
_cell.angle_gamma   90.00
#
_symmetry.space_group_name_H-M   'P 1'
#
loop_
_entity.id
_entity.type
_entity.pdbx_description
1 polymer ?
#
loop_
_entity_poly.entity_id
_entity_poly.type
_entity_poly.pdbx_seq_one_letter_code
_entity_poly.pdbx_strand_id
1 'polypeptide(L)'
;MRCSNCDAEVKEGSKYCGVCGTNFLLTTAAWLLRRTLAGAIAGCIGWFLSSGIFNITNQGIAEPFYIVLRIVIAAVFIGIVIGVLEKSTNKVIFGLLGAILGGVIGSIVAMYLLRNDMPMWLFIPEKAKSLEFSLYTTANAVIWLITGAFIGLFTSSDKRRIYVFIGGALGGAIGGAIGWEIFLRLRFEAVSPAMFFTADVISGGITAGLIFLFIGMGEKFSPTSEEKASAEEAIMICAICRKETPVSGYCINCGNILKAPEIANPRRYGALHRISNVFRFLGRFILIIGLITAIGCFIVLLPQSIFSSLLGMVGIAVISYIIFISFNAIAETILLFLDIEKNTRKMTER
;
A
#
# COMPACT_ATOMS: atom_id res chain seq x y z
N MET A 1 2.06 -23.55 -10.47
CA MET A 1 1.71 -22.52 -9.45
C MET A 1 0.95 -23.18 -8.29
N ARG A 2 0.94 -22.64 -7.06
CA ARG A 2 0.11 -23.19 -5.95
C ARG A 2 -1.16 -22.37 -5.72
N CYS A 3 -2.26 -23.02 -5.35
CA CYS A 3 -3.53 -22.36 -5.06
C CYS A 3 -3.46 -21.63 -3.71
N SER A 4 -3.80 -20.34 -3.68
CA SER A 4 -3.77 -19.54 -2.44
C SER A 4 -4.77 -19.95 -1.36
N ASN A 5 -5.76 -20.80 -1.70
CA ASN A 5 -6.82 -21.21 -0.78
C ASN A 5 -6.57 -22.60 -0.18
N CYS A 6 -5.97 -23.53 -0.93
CA CYS A 6 -5.74 -24.91 -0.50
C CYS A 6 -4.31 -25.42 -0.68
N ASP A 7 -3.38 -24.55 -1.10
CA ASP A 7 -1.96 -24.85 -1.38
C ASP A 7 -1.68 -25.96 -2.41
N ALA A 8 -2.72 -26.48 -3.08
CA ALA A 8 -2.58 -27.48 -4.12
C ALA A 8 -1.79 -26.96 -5.32
N GLU A 9 -1.02 -27.82 -5.97
CA GLU A 9 -0.37 -27.49 -7.24
C GLU A 9 -1.42 -27.35 -8.35
N VAL A 10 -1.20 -26.36 -9.21
CA VAL A 10 -2.13 -25.96 -10.24
C VAL A 10 -1.38 -25.83 -11.56
N LYS A 11 -1.95 -26.45 -12.59
CA LYS A 11 -1.53 -26.35 -13.98
C LYS A 11 -1.60 -24.91 -14.47
N GLU A 12 -0.56 -24.49 -15.19
CA GLU A 12 -0.48 -23.15 -15.77
C GLU A 12 -1.63 -22.90 -16.78
N GLY A 13 -2.13 -21.67 -16.84
CA GLY A 13 -3.29 -21.31 -17.68
C GLY A 13 -4.67 -21.72 -17.14
N SER A 14 -4.74 -22.40 -15.98
CA SER A 14 -6.01 -22.72 -15.32
C SER A 14 -6.77 -21.46 -14.90
N LYS A 15 -8.10 -21.43 -15.07
CA LYS A 15 -8.99 -20.35 -14.58
C LYS A 15 -9.46 -20.61 -13.15
N TYR A 16 -9.58 -21.87 -12.77
CA TYR A 16 -10.03 -22.32 -11.46
C TYR A 16 -9.07 -23.36 -10.88
N CYS A 17 -8.95 -23.43 -9.55
CA CYS A 17 -8.22 -24.49 -8.87
C CYS A 17 -8.97 -25.81 -9.00
N GLY A 18 -8.31 -26.86 -9.51
CA GLY A 18 -8.92 -28.19 -9.61
C GLY A 18 -9.23 -28.85 -8.27
N VAL A 19 -8.64 -28.40 -7.16
CA VAL A 19 -8.86 -29.00 -5.83
C VAL A 19 -9.96 -28.31 -5.03
N CYS A 20 -10.01 -26.98 -5.05
CA CYS A 20 -10.96 -26.20 -4.23
C CYS A 20 -11.89 -25.26 -5.01
N GLY A 21 -11.86 -25.29 -6.35
CA GLY A 21 -12.75 -24.50 -7.20
C GLY A 21 -12.48 -22.99 -7.18
N THR A 22 -11.38 -22.53 -6.56
CA THR A 22 -11.08 -21.10 -6.42
C THR A 22 -10.78 -20.46 -7.79
N ASN A 23 -11.48 -19.37 -8.13
CA ASN A 23 -11.28 -18.61 -9.36
C ASN A 23 -10.02 -17.72 -9.27
N PHE A 24 -9.04 -17.93 -10.15
CA PHE A 24 -7.78 -17.21 -10.11
C PHE A 24 -7.90 -15.73 -10.48
N LEU A 25 -8.83 -15.36 -11.37
CA LEU A 25 -9.07 -13.97 -11.73
C LEU A 25 -9.65 -13.20 -10.54
N LEU A 26 -10.61 -13.80 -9.83
CA LEU A 26 -11.17 -13.20 -8.62
C LEU A 26 -10.11 -13.06 -7.51
N THR A 27 -9.26 -14.07 -7.31
CA THR A 27 -8.16 -13.96 -6.33
C THR A 27 -7.12 -12.92 -6.72
N THR A 28 -6.83 -12.77 -8.02
CA THR A 28 -5.89 -11.77 -8.53
C THR A 28 -6.45 -10.37 -8.36
N ALA A 29 -7.73 -10.16 -8.68
CA ALA A 29 -8.44 -8.90 -8.47
C ALA A 29 -8.50 -8.54 -6.97
N ALA A 30 -8.84 -9.50 -6.11
CA ALA A 30 -8.86 -9.28 -4.65
C ALA A 30 -7.47 -8.96 -4.10
N TRP A 31 -6.42 -9.60 -4.63
CA TRP A 31 -5.03 -9.31 -4.26
C TRP A 31 -4.59 -7.91 -4.71
N LEU A 32 -4.91 -7.51 -5.94
CA LEU A 32 -4.66 -6.17 -6.46
C LEU A 32 -5.38 -5.12 -5.62
N LEU A 33 -6.68 -5.31 -5.39
CA LEU A 33 -7.52 -4.40 -4.60
C LEU A 33 -6.97 -4.22 -3.19
N ARG A 34 -6.51 -5.31 -2.54
CA ARG A 34 -5.90 -5.23 -1.20
C ARG A 34 -4.64 -4.36 -1.20
N ARG A 35 -3.78 -4.45 -2.22
CA ARG A 35 -2.57 -3.62 -2.32
C ARG A 35 -2.91 -2.17 -2.61
N THR A 36 -3.84 -1.92 -3.54
CA THR A 36 -4.34 -0.58 -3.86
C THR A 36 -4.94 0.10 -2.64
N LEU A 37 -5.79 -0.59 -1.88
CA LEU A 37 -6.40 -0.05 -0.65
C LEU A 37 -5.36 0.23 0.44
N ALA A 38 -4.43 -0.70 0.67
CA ALA A 38 -3.37 -0.48 1.64
C ALA A 38 -2.47 0.70 1.23
N GLY A 39 -2.15 0.80 -0.06
CA GLY A 39 -1.50 1.94 -0.67
C GLY A 39 -2.23 3.25 -0.41
N ALA A 40 -3.52 3.30 -0.70
CA ALA A 40 -4.35 4.48 -0.48
C ALA A 40 -4.39 4.90 1.00
N ILE A 41 -4.56 3.94 1.91
CA ILE A 41 -4.52 4.21 3.36
C ILE A 41 -3.15 4.79 3.77
N ALA A 42 -2.06 4.22 3.27
CA ALA A 42 -0.72 4.73 3.54
C ALA A 42 -0.50 6.14 2.97
N GLY A 43 -1.02 6.42 1.78
CA GLY A 43 -1.02 7.76 1.18
C GLY A 43 -1.79 8.78 2.03
N CYS A 44 -3.02 8.44 2.44
CA CYS A 44 -3.83 9.28 3.32
C CYS A 44 -3.07 9.64 4.61
N ILE A 45 -2.46 8.65 5.25
CA ILE A 45 -1.72 8.83 6.51
C ILE A 45 -0.44 9.63 6.28
N GLY A 46 0.32 9.32 5.23
CA GLY A 46 1.55 10.04 4.90
C GLY A 46 1.30 11.53 4.66
N TRP A 47 0.26 11.87 3.91
CA TRP A 47 -0.13 13.26 3.66
C TRP A 47 -0.73 13.94 4.87
N PHE A 48 -1.57 13.25 5.66
CA PHE A 48 -2.08 13.73 6.95
C PHE A 48 -0.92 14.16 7.85
N LEU A 49 0.06 13.27 8.05
CA LEU A 49 1.16 13.49 8.98
C LEU A 49 2.14 14.53 8.47
N SER A 50 2.42 14.50 7.17
CA SER A 50 3.23 15.54 6.53
C SER A 50 2.60 16.92 6.75
N SER A 51 1.34 17.13 6.38
CA SER A 51 0.64 18.40 6.63
C SER A 51 0.56 18.77 8.11
N GLY A 52 0.32 17.80 9.00
CA GLY A 52 0.29 18.02 10.45
C GLY A 52 1.63 18.49 11.02
N ILE A 53 2.73 17.82 10.68
CA ILE A 53 4.09 18.18 11.13
C ILE A 53 4.42 19.62 10.72
N PHE A 54 4.15 19.97 9.46
CA PHE A 54 4.48 21.29 8.94
C PHE A 54 3.60 22.42 9.46
N ASN A 55 2.32 22.15 9.75
CA ASN A 55 1.43 23.14 10.36
C ASN A 55 1.83 23.49 11.81
N ILE A 56 2.51 22.59 12.53
CA ILE A 56 2.93 22.81 13.92
C ILE A 56 4.23 23.64 13.98
N THR A 57 5.08 23.56 12.96
CA THR A 57 6.29 24.39 12.89
C THR A 57 6.04 25.79 12.34
N ASN A 58 6.25 26.79 13.19
CA ASN A 58 6.47 28.17 12.74
C ASN A 58 7.57 28.19 11.66
N GLN A 59 7.30 28.82 10.52
CA GLN A 59 7.94 28.70 9.20
C GLN A 59 9.43 29.10 9.09
N GLY A 60 10.30 28.69 10.02
CA GLY A 60 11.74 28.99 10.01
C GLY A 60 12.58 28.11 9.08
N ILE A 61 11.96 27.23 8.29
CA ILE A 61 12.63 26.27 7.41
C ILE A 61 12.72 26.84 5.98
N ALA A 62 13.89 26.75 5.35
CA ALA A 62 14.08 27.17 3.97
C ALA A 62 13.15 26.43 2.99
N GLU A 63 12.56 27.15 2.03
CA GLU A 63 11.52 26.64 1.13
C GLU A 63 11.88 25.36 0.36
N PRO A 64 13.11 25.21 -0.21
CA PRO A 64 13.47 23.98 -0.92
C PRO A 64 13.50 22.77 0.01
N PHE A 65 13.93 22.96 1.25
CA PHE A 65 13.99 21.90 2.25
C PHE A 65 12.59 21.49 2.70
N TYR A 66 11.66 22.45 2.81
CA TYR A 66 10.26 22.19 3.10
C TYR A 66 9.62 21.26 2.04
N ILE A 67 9.80 21.58 0.75
CA ILE A 67 9.23 20.79 -0.36
C ILE A 67 9.76 19.36 -0.33
N VAL A 68 11.09 19.21 -0.26
CA VAL A 68 11.74 17.90 -0.24
C VAL A 68 11.27 17.08 0.96
N LEU A 69 11.27 17.66 2.16
CA LEU A 69 10.92 16.94 3.37
C LEU A 69 9.43 16.53 3.38
N ARG A 70 8.53 17.39 2.88
CA ARG A 70 7.09 17.08 2.76
C ARG A 70 6.83 15.88 1.88
N ILE A 71 7.48 15.83 0.72
CA ILE A 71 7.37 14.74 -0.23
C ILE A 71 8.03 13.48 0.31
N VAL A 72 9.22 13.58 0.91
CA VAL A 72 9.93 12.42 1.48
C VAL A 72 9.11 11.76 2.59
N ILE A 73 8.52 12.55 3.50
CA ILE A 73 7.64 12.00 4.54
C ILE A 73 6.51 11.21 3.87
N ALA A 74 5.74 11.82 2.96
CA ALA A 74 4.64 11.12 2.29
C ALA A 74 5.10 9.87 1.52
N ALA A 75 6.22 9.96 0.80
CA ALA A 75 6.80 8.87 0.02
C ALA A 75 7.19 7.69 0.89
N VAL A 76 7.76 7.92 2.09
CA VAL A 76 8.21 6.85 2.99
C VAL A 76 7.02 5.98 3.41
N PHE A 77 5.87 6.58 3.75
CA PHE A 77 4.66 5.82 4.11
C PHE A 77 4.18 4.94 2.96
N ILE A 78 4.25 5.47 1.73
CA ILE A 78 3.90 4.72 0.52
C ILE A 78 4.89 3.56 0.36
N GLY A 79 6.19 3.81 0.41
CA GLY A 79 7.24 2.81 0.19
C GLY A 79 7.22 1.62 1.16
N ILE A 80 6.93 1.84 2.44
CA ILE A 80 6.95 0.78 3.45
C ILE A 80 5.78 -0.21 3.34
N VAL A 81 4.64 0.19 2.74
CA VAL A 81 3.37 -0.53 2.92
C VAL A 81 3.39 -1.95 2.35
N ILE A 82 4.15 -2.20 1.26
CA ILE A 82 4.33 -3.55 0.71
C ILE A 82 4.98 -4.46 1.76
N GLY A 83 6.07 -3.98 2.37
CA GLY A 83 6.80 -4.76 3.36
C GLY A 83 5.93 -5.08 4.57
N VAL A 84 5.07 -4.15 5.00
CA VAL A 84 4.13 -4.41 6.10
C VAL A 84 3.06 -5.43 5.70
N LEU A 85 2.50 -5.32 4.49
CA LEU A 85 1.46 -6.24 3.99
C LEU A 85 1.98 -7.66 3.84
N GLU A 86 3.19 -7.79 3.34
CA GLU A 86 3.86 -9.07 3.11
C GLU A 86 4.62 -9.57 4.34
N LYS A 87 4.61 -8.81 5.44
CA LYS A 87 5.37 -9.10 6.67
C LYS A 87 6.87 -9.33 6.40
N SER A 88 7.43 -8.59 5.44
CA SER A 88 8.82 -8.70 5.00
C SER A 88 9.61 -7.45 5.41
N THR A 89 10.50 -7.61 6.40
CA THR A 89 11.40 -6.54 6.87
C THR A 89 12.26 -6.01 5.74
N ASN A 90 12.78 -6.88 4.87
CA ASN A 90 13.61 -6.47 3.74
C ASN A 90 12.84 -5.54 2.80
N LYS A 91 11.58 -5.86 2.50
CA LYS A 91 10.74 -5.00 1.65
C LYS A 91 10.37 -3.68 2.34
N VAL A 92 10.27 -3.64 3.67
CA VAL A 92 10.11 -2.38 4.42
C VAL A 92 11.37 -1.51 4.24
N ILE A 93 12.56 -2.08 4.45
CA ILE A 93 13.83 -1.34 4.35
C ILE A 93 14.06 -0.85 2.92
N PHE A 94 13.95 -1.73 1.93
CA PHE A 94 14.13 -1.35 0.53
C PHE A 94 13.05 -0.37 0.05
N GLY A 95 11.79 -0.57 0.47
CA GLY A 95 10.72 0.38 0.20
C GLY A 95 10.99 1.77 0.78
N LEU A 96 11.53 1.85 2.00
CA LEU A 96 11.95 3.09 2.64
C LEU A 96 13.10 3.76 1.87
N LEU A 97 14.12 3.01 1.47
CA LEU A 97 15.24 3.55 0.67
C LEU A 97 14.76 4.08 -0.69
N GLY A 98 13.92 3.31 -1.39
CA GLY A 98 13.34 3.71 -2.67
C GLY A 98 12.48 4.97 -2.53
N ALA A 99 11.67 5.05 -1.47
CA ALA A 99 10.87 6.23 -1.19
C ALA A 99 11.70 7.48 -0.89
N ILE A 100 12.76 7.37 -0.07
CA ILE A 100 13.64 8.51 0.25
C ILE A 100 14.35 8.99 -1.02
N LEU A 101 15.00 8.09 -1.75
CA LEU A 101 15.73 8.44 -2.98
C LEU A 101 14.79 9.01 -4.03
N GLY A 102 13.65 8.35 -4.27
CA GLY A 102 12.65 8.79 -5.22
C GLY A 102 12.03 10.14 -4.86
N GLY A 103 11.70 10.36 -3.58
CA GLY A 103 11.16 11.61 -3.08
C GLY A 103 12.15 12.78 -3.17
N VAL A 104 13.42 12.55 -2.81
CA VAL A 104 14.48 13.57 -2.93
C VAL A 104 14.75 13.92 -4.40
N ILE A 105 15.02 12.92 -5.24
CA ILE A 105 15.32 13.14 -6.66
C ILE A 105 14.13 13.75 -7.38
N GLY A 106 12.92 13.23 -7.13
CA GLY A 106 11.68 13.75 -7.71
C GLY A 106 11.45 15.21 -7.36
N SER A 107 11.64 15.58 -6.08
CA SER A 107 11.51 16.96 -5.62
C SER A 107 12.56 17.88 -6.25
N ILE A 108 13.83 17.45 -6.35
CA ILE A 108 14.89 18.24 -6.98
C ILE A 108 14.60 18.50 -8.46
N VAL A 109 14.18 17.46 -9.19
CA VAL A 109 13.82 17.59 -10.61
C VAL A 109 12.62 18.53 -10.78
N ALA A 110 11.60 18.41 -9.92
CA ALA A 110 10.44 19.30 -9.98
C ALA A 110 10.78 20.76 -9.66
N MET A 111 11.65 21.00 -8.67
CA MET A 111 12.17 22.34 -8.38
C MET A 111 12.93 22.93 -9.58
N TYR A 112 13.67 22.09 -10.32
CA TYR A 112 14.36 22.51 -11.54
C TYR A 112 13.37 22.81 -12.69
N LEU A 113 12.30 22.01 -12.84
CA LEU A 113 11.27 22.24 -13.85
C LEU A 113 10.48 23.54 -13.58
N LEU A 114 10.30 23.89 -12.31
CA LEU A 114 9.55 25.06 -11.87
C LEU A 114 10.41 26.30 -11.60
N ARG A 115 11.69 26.29 -12.03
CA ARG A 115 12.75 27.24 -11.64
C ARG A 115 12.46 28.72 -11.92
N ASN A 116 11.44 29.04 -12.72
CA ASN A 116 11.05 30.42 -13.04
C ASN A 116 9.67 30.85 -12.50
N ASP A 117 8.84 29.94 -11.97
CA ASP A 117 7.43 30.23 -11.64
C ASP A 117 6.94 29.59 -10.34
N MET A 118 7.80 29.41 -9.33
CA MET A 118 7.31 29.18 -7.97
C MET A 118 7.22 30.50 -7.20
N PRO A 119 6.11 31.24 -7.26
CA PRO A 119 5.74 32.00 -6.10
C PRO A 119 5.21 31.00 -5.04
N MET A 120 5.58 31.26 -3.80
CA MET A 120 5.23 30.66 -2.50
C MET A 120 3.77 30.20 -2.25
N TRP A 121 2.83 30.46 -3.16
CA TRP A 121 1.37 30.31 -2.96
C TRP A 121 0.87 28.87 -3.06
N LEU A 122 1.70 27.95 -3.57
CA LEU A 122 1.33 26.54 -3.67
C LEU A 122 1.22 25.85 -2.30
N PHE A 123 1.89 26.39 -1.28
CA PHE A 123 1.81 25.92 0.10
C PHE A 123 1.29 27.00 1.07
N ILE A 124 1.20 28.26 0.63
CA ILE A 124 0.65 29.39 1.39
C ILE A 124 -0.65 29.90 0.74
N PRO A 125 -1.83 29.68 1.37
CA PRO A 125 -3.16 29.80 0.74
C PRO A 125 -3.53 31.18 0.18
N GLU A 126 -2.92 32.27 0.60
CA GLU A 126 -3.44 33.64 0.35
C GLU A 126 -3.06 34.24 -1.02
N LYS A 127 -2.09 33.66 -1.72
CA LYS A 127 -1.50 34.27 -2.92
C LYS A 127 -1.96 33.63 -4.25
N ALA A 128 -3.02 32.81 -4.22
CA ALA A 128 -3.40 31.92 -5.32
C ALA A 128 -4.29 32.47 -6.45
N LYS A 129 -3.97 33.65 -6.98
CA LYS A 129 -4.89 34.39 -7.87
C LYS A 129 -4.66 34.25 -9.39
N SER A 130 -3.63 33.57 -9.90
CA SER A 130 -3.39 33.47 -11.36
C SER A 130 -2.84 32.12 -11.81
N LEU A 131 -3.73 31.14 -12.03
CA LEU A 131 -3.41 29.73 -12.27
C LEU A 131 -2.78 29.41 -13.64
N GLU A 132 -1.61 28.78 -13.62
CA GLU A 132 -1.15 27.88 -14.67
C GLU A 132 -1.34 26.41 -14.22
N PHE A 133 -2.58 25.90 -14.32
CA PHE A 133 -2.94 24.53 -13.89
C PHE A 133 -2.02 23.44 -14.48
N SER A 134 -1.62 23.58 -15.74
CA SER A 134 -0.86 22.57 -16.49
C SER A 134 0.55 22.32 -15.93
N LEU A 135 1.27 23.38 -15.55
CA LEU A 135 2.68 23.26 -15.15
C LEU A 135 2.83 22.58 -13.78
N TYR A 136 1.94 22.88 -12.83
CA TYR A 136 1.96 22.30 -11.49
C TYR A 136 1.48 20.84 -11.45
N THR A 137 0.47 20.51 -12.27
CA THR A 137 0.04 19.12 -12.47
C THR A 137 1.18 18.31 -13.10
N THR A 138 1.91 18.90 -14.05
CA THR A 138 3.09 18.27 -14.66
C THR A 138 4.22 18.06 -13.63
N ALA A 139 4.52 19.06 -12.81
CA ALA A 139 5.55 18.93 -11.77
C ALA A 139 5.19 17.84 -10.75
N ASN A 140 3.94 17.79 -10.26
CA ASN A 140 3.50 16.72 -9.35
C ASN A 140 3.52 15.35 -10.02
N ALA A 141 3.14 15.26 -11.29
CA ALA A 141 3.27 14.03 -12.06
C ALA A 141 4.73 13.56 -12.12
N VAL A 142 5.70 14.46 -12.35
CA VAL A 142 7.13 14.13 -12.39
C VAL A 142 7.66 13.67 -11.03
N ILE A 143 7.31 14.36 -9.94
CA ILE A 143 7.72 13.97 -8.57
C ILE A 143 7.29 12.52 -8.31
N TRP A 144 6.01 12.25 -8.54
CA TRP A 144 5.44 10.94 -8.22
C TRP A 144 5.81 9.87 -9.24
N LEU A 145 6.07 10.22 -10.50
CA LEU A 145 6.67 9.33 -11.50
C LEU A 145 8.01 8.80 -10.98
N ILE A 146 8.92 9.69 -10.59
CA ILE A 146 10.24 9.30 -10.09
C ILE A 146 10.09 8.52 -8.78
N THR A 147 9.26 9.02 -7.85
CA THR A 147 9.04 8.37 -6.56
C THR A 147 8.47 6.95 -6.72
N GLY A 148 7.43 6.79 -7.53
CA GLY A 148 6.80 5.50 -7.81
C GLY A 148 7.75 4.54 -8.52
N ALA A 149 8.56 5.03 -9.46
CA ALA A 149 9.57 4.23 -10.15
C ALA A 149 10.61 3.64 -9.18
N PHE A 150 11.13 4.47 -8.27
CA PHE A 150 12.08 4.02 -7.25
C PHE A 150 11.43 3.06 -6.24
N ILE A 151 10.21 3.33 -5.78
CA ILE A 151 9.48 2.38 -4.91
C ILE A 151 9.33 1.02 -5.61
N GLY A 152 8.94 1.01 -6.88
CA GLY A 152 8.81 -0.22 -7.66
C GLY A 152 10.15 -0.95 -7.87
N LEU A 153 11.22 -0.21 -8.15
CA LEU A 153 12.57 -0.77 -8.34
C LEU A 153 13.05 -1.52 -7.11
N PHE A 154 12.91 -0.90 -5.94
CA PHE A 154 13.47 -1.40 -4.69
C PHE A 154 12.60 -2.48 -4.03
N THR A 155 11.29 -2.52 -4.30
CA THR A 155 10.38 -3.50 -3.68
C THR A 155 10.18 -4.79 -4.49
N SER A 156 10.71 -4.84 -5.71
CA SER A 156 10.49 -5.94 -6.65
C SER A 156 11.57 -7.02 -6.61
N SER A 157 11.18 -8.25 -6.99
CA SER A 157 12.12 -9.33 -7.24
C SER A 157 12.87 -9.13 -8.56
N ASP A 158 14.12 -9.56 -8.65
CA ASP A 158 15.00 -9.38 -9.82
C ASP A 158 14.35 -9.76 -11.15
N LYS A 159 13.61 -10.88 -11.18
CA LYS A 159 12.93 -11.37 -12.39
C LYS A 159 11.85 -10.43 -12.95
N ARG A 160 11.25 -9.57 -12.11
CA ARG A 160 10.12 -8.70 -12.47
C ARG A 160 10.43 -7.22 -12.33
N ARG A 161 11.68 -6.89 -12.04
CA ARG A 161 12.12 -5.55 -11.63
C ARG A 161 11.74 -4.46 -12.64
N ILE A 162 11.92 -4.72 -13.93
CA ILE A 162 11.61 -3.75 -15.00
C ILE A 162 10.10 -3.46 -15.08
N TYR A 163 9.25 -4.49 -15.04
CA TYR A 163 7.80 -4.30 -15.12
C TYR A 163 7.25 -3.57 -13.91
N VAL A 164 7.79 -3.85 -12.72
CA VAL A 164 7.38 -3.17 -11.49
C VAL A 164 7.92 -1.73 -11.43
N PHE A 165 9.12 -1.47 -11.95
CA PHE A 165 9.65 -0.12 -12.14
C PHE A 165 8.76 0.72 -13.06
N ILE A 166 8.41 0.20 -14.24
CA ILE A 166 7.52 0.88 -15.20
C ILE A 166 6.13 1.07 -14.59
N GLY A 167 5.59 0.03 -13.94
CA GLY A 167 4.31 0.12 -13.24
C GLY A 167 4.32 1.19 -12.16
N GLY A 168 5.37 1.23 -11.32
CA GLY A 168 5.57 2.28 -10.33
C GLY A 168 5.64 3.67 -10.94
N ALA A 169 6.39 3.84 -12.04
CA ALA A 169 6.51 5.11 -12.74
C ALA A 169 5.17 5.60 -13.30
N LEU A 170 4.43 4.73 -13.98
CA LEU A 170 3.11 5.06 -14.56
C LEU A 170 2.08 5.36 -13.48
N GLY A 171 1.98 4.50 -12.45
CA GLY A 171 1.09 4.72 -11.32
C GLY A 171 1.42 5.99 -10.56
N GLY A 172 2.71 6.31 -10.45
CA GLY A 172 3.20 7.56 -9.89
C GLY A 172 2.82 8.78 -10.70
N ALA A 173 3.06 8.78 -12.01
CA ALA A 173 2.74 9.90 -12.89
C ALA A 173 1.23 10.19 -12.91
N ILE A 174 0.42 9.15 -13.14
CA ILE A 174 -1.04 9.25 -13.19
C ILE A 174 -1.59 9.62 -11.81
N GLY A 175 -1.06 8.99 -10.76
CA GLY A 175 -1.45 9.25 -9.38
C GLY A 175 -1.11 10.67 -8.93
N GLY A 176 0.06 11.19 -9.30
CA GLY A 176 0.49 12.55 -8.99
C GLY A 176 -0.35 13.58 -9.73
N ALA A 177 -0.62 13.37 -11.02
CA ALA A 177 -1.47 14.26 -11.81
C ALA A 177 -2.91 14.31 -11.27
N ILE A 178 -3.56 13.15 -11.14
CA ILE A 178 -4.95 13.05 -10.67
C ILE A 178 -5.08 13.54 -9.22
N GLY A 179 -4.17 13.11 -8.34
CA GLY A 179 -4.17 13.55 -6.94
C GLY A 179 -4.03 15.07 -6.84
N TRP A 180 -3.14 15.67 -7.63
CA TRP A 180 -2.96 17.12 -7.65
C TRP A 180 -4.17 17.88 -8.19
N GLU A 181 -4.79 17.41 -9.27
CA GLU A 181 -6.03 18.00 -9.81
C GLU A 181 -7.16 17.97 -8.77
N ILE A 182 -7.32 16.86 -8.06
CA ILE A 182 -8.31 16.71 -7.00
C ILE A 182 -8.01 17.65 -5.84
N PHE A 183 -6.73 17.73 -5.44
CA PHE A 183 -6.29 18.65 -4.41
C PHE A 183 -6.64 20.09 -4.76
N LEU A 184 -6.29 20.55 -5.97
CA LEU A 184 -6.56 21.91 -6.41
C LEU A 184 -8.06 22.20 -6.41
N ARG A 185 -8.88 21.34 -7.02
CA ARG A 185 -10.33 21.54 -7.11
C ARG A 185 -10.98 21.61 -5.72
N LEU A 186 -10.69 20.63 -4.86
CA LEU A 186 -11.22 20.62 -3.50
C LEU A 186 -10.70 21.80 -2.67
N ARG A 187 -9.49 22.27 -2.94
CA ARG A 187 -8.90 23.42 -2.25
C ARG A 187 -9.52 24.74 -2.67
N PHE A 188 -9.87 24.93 -3.94
CA PHE A 188 -10.57 26.16 -4.38
C PHE A 188 -12.02 26.23 -3.86
N GLU A 189 -12.66 25.08 -3.67
CA GLU A 189 -14.01 24.99 -3.13
C GLU A 189 -14.05 24.93 -1.59
N ALA A 190 -12.89 24.82 -0.92
CA ALA A 190 -12.82 24.66 0.52
C ALA A 190 -13.17 25.95 1.27
N VAL A 191 -14.20 25.85 2.11
CA VAL A 191 -14.68 26.96 2.95
C VAL A 191 -14.07 26.92 4.36
N SER A 192 -13.36 25.84 4.71
CA SER A 192 -12.81 25.63 6.06
C SER A 192 -11.42 24.99 6.10
N PRO A 193 -10.63 25.22 7.17
CA PRO A 193 -9.38 24.51 7.45
C PRO A 193 -9.48 22.98 7.40
N ALA A 194 -10.60 22.43 7.87
CA ALA A 194 -10.86 20.99 7.82
C ALA A 194 -11.01 20.47 6.39
N MET A 195 -11.64 21.24 5.50
CA MET A 195 -11.75 20.89 4.08
C MET A 195 -10.40 20.94 3.36
N PHE A 196 -9.54 21.93 3.67
CA PHE A 196 -8.18 21.98 3.12
C PHE A 196 -7.39 20.73 3.48
N PHE A 197 -7.47 20.33 4.74
CA PHE A 197 -6.78 19.16 5.23
C PHE A 197 -7.33 17.86 4.61
N THR A 198 -8.65 17.80 4.41
CA THR A 198 -9.30 16.67 3.74
C THR A 198 -8.85 16.54 2.28
N ALA A 199 -8.66 17.66 1.57
CA ALA A 199 -8.17 17.67 0.20
C ALA A 199 -6.75 17.09 0.08
N ASP A 200 -5.83 17.47 0.98
CA ASP A 200 -4.47 16.90 1.07
C ASP A 200 -4.52 15.38 1.26
N VAL A 201 -5.34 14.92 2.22
CA VAL A 201 -5.45 13.50 2.58
C VAL A 201 -6.01 12.66 1.43
N ILE A 202 -7.08 13.13 0.77
CA ILE A 202 -7.70 12.42 -0.36
C ILE A 202 -6.73 12.34 -1.55
N SER A 203 -6.07 13.45 -1.87
CA SER A 203 -5.05 13.51 -2.92
C SER A 203 -3.96 12.47 -2.68
N GLY A 204 -3.44 12.44 -1.45
CA GLY A 204 -2.45 11.46 -1.04
C GLY A 204 -2.89 10.02 -1.19
N GLY A 205 -4.12 9.71 -0.79
CA GLY A 205 -4.69 8.38 -0.92
C GLY A 205 -4.83 7.95 -2.38
N ILE A 206 -5.24 8.85 -3.27
CA ILE A 206 -5.40 8.55 -4.70
C ILE A 206 -4.04 8.32 -5.36
N THR A 207 -3.06 9.19 -5.09
CA THR A 207 -1.70 9.04 -5.62
C THR A 207 -1.09 7.71 -5.21
N ALA A 208 -1.13 7.37 -3.92
CA ALA A 208 -0.58 6.12 -3.42
C ALA A 208 -1.35 4.89 -3.91
N GLY A 209 -2.68 4.95 -3.94
CA GLY A 209 -3.51 3.87 -4.45
C GLY A 209 -3.17 3.52 -5.90
N LEU A 210 -2.99 4.53 -6.76
CA LEU A 210 -2.62 4.34 -8.16
C LEU A 210 -1.19 3.80 -8.31
N ILE A 211 -0.21 4.29 -7.55
CA ILE A 211 1.13 3.69 -7.50
C ILE A 211 1.04 2.17 -7.25
N PHE A 212 0.27 1.75 -6.24
CA PHE A 212 0.17 0.35 -5.87
C PHE A 212 -0.67 -0.49 -6.82
N LEU A 213 -1.66 0.10 -7.48
CA LEU A 213 -2.42 -0.57 -8.54
C LEU A 213 -1.46 -0.97 -9.68
N PHE A 214 -0.68 -0.03 -10.19
CA PHE A 214 0.20 -0.29 -11.33
C PHE A 214 1.44 -1.14 -10.96
N ILE A 215 2.00 -0.96 -9.76
CA ILE A 215 3.02 -1.89 -9.22
C ILE A 215 2.45 -3.32 -9.17
N GLY A 216 1.24 -3.50 -8.65
CA GLY A 216 0.58 -4.80 -8.57
C GLY A 216 0.33 -5.39 -9.96
N MET A 217 -0.07 -4.59 -10.94
CA MET A 217 -0.22 -5.02 -12.32
C MET A 217 1.13 -5.48 -12.91
N GLY A 218 2.20 -4.72 -12.69
CA GLY A 218 3.56 -5.09 -13.13
C GLY A 218 4.04 -6.40 -12.49
N GLU A 219 3.70 -6.66 -11.22
CA GLU A 219 4.03 -7.92 -10.54
C GLU A 219 3.23 -9.12 -11.07
N LYS A 220 1.94 -8.95 -11.37
CA LYS A 220 1.03 -10.07 -11.68
C LYS A 220 0.89 -10.40 -13.16
N PHE A 221 1.04 -9.42 -14.04
CA PHE A 221 0.92 -9.59 -15.49
C PHE A 221 2.28 -9.67 -16.20
N SER A 222 3.40 -9.72 -15.45
CA SER A 222 4.71 -9.94 -16.03
C SER A 222 4.79 -11.33 -16.70
N PRO A 223 5.25 -11.42 -17.97
CA PRO A 223 5.31 -12.66 -18.74
C PRO A 223 6.41 -13.63 -18.28
N THR A 224 7.10 -13.37 -17.16
CA THR A 224 8.11 -14.29 -16.62
C THR A 224 7.44 -15.49 -15.97
N SER A 225 7.15 -16.50 -16.80
CA SER A 225 6.70 -17.82 -16.41
C SER A 225 7.80 -18.53 -15.61
N GLU A 226 7.43 -19.07 -14.46
CA GLU A 226 8.24 -20.09 -13.80
C GLU A 226 7.90 -21.43 -14.45
N GLU A 227 8.74 -21.81 -15.40
CA GLU A 227 8.70 -23.10 -16.06
C GLU A 227 9.14 -24.19 -15.08
N LYS A 228 8.20 -25.04 -14.64
CA LYS A 228 8.52 -26.39 -14.14
C LYS A 228 7.43 -27.40 -14.51
N ALA A 229 7.88 -28.33 -15.36
CA ALA A 229 7.52 -29.73 -15.53
C ALA A 229 6.19 -30.22 -14.93
N SER A 230 5.26 -30.56 -15.82
CA SER A 230 4.10 -31.40 -15.52
C SER A 230 4.54 -32.85 -15.28
N ALA A 231 4.20 -33.38 -14.11
CA ALA A 231 3.99 -34.82 -13.96
C ALA A 231 2.81 -35.25 -14.84
N GLU A 232 2.86 -36.48 -15.37
CA GLU A 232 1.79 -37.12 -16.14
C GLU A 232 0.53 -37.30 -15.27
N GLU A 233 -0.32 -36.28 -15.24
CA GLU A 233 -1.64 -36.36 -14.60
C GLU A 233 -2.67 -36.95 -15.56
N ALA A 234 -3.46 -37.92 -15.09
CA ALA A 234 -4.59 -38.47 -15.84
C ALA A 234 -5.58 -37.34 -16.22
N ILE A 235 -5.91 -37.24 -17.50
CA ILE A 235 -6.76 -36.20 -18.08
C ILE A 235 -8.20 -36.70 -18.19
N MET A 236 -9.17 -35.87 -17.80
CA MET A 236 -10.60 -36.08 -18.02
C MET A 236 -11.22 -34.93 -18.82
N ILE A 237 -12.31 -35.20 -19.52
CA ILE A 237 -13.07 -34.17 -20.25
C ILE A 237 -14.23 -33.71 -19.36
N CYS A 238 -14.31 -32.41 -19.09
CA CYS A 238 -15.43 -31.86 -18.34
C CYS A 238 -16.74 -32.00 -19.12
N ALA A 239 -17.77 -32.60 -18.52
CA ALA A 239 -19.07 -32.80 -19.16
C ALA A 239 -19.78 -31.49 -19.57
N ILE A 240 -19.51 -30.39 -18.86
CA ILE A 240 -20.18 -29.10 -19.08
C ILE A 240 -19.44 -28.26 -20.12
N CYS A 241 -18.14 -28.01 -19.93
CA CYS A 241 -17.39 -27.14 -20.82
C CYS A 241 -16.64 -27.89 -21.94
N ARG A 242 -16.71 -29.22 -21.98
CA ARG A 242 -16.04 -30.11 -22.96
C ARG A 242 -14.54 -29.88 -23.12
N LYS A 243 -13.89 -29.30 -22.11
CA LYS A 243 -12.44 -29.07 -22.10
C LYS A 243 -11.75 -30.10 -21.22
N GLU A 244 -10.54 -30.46 -21.64
CA GLU A 244 -9.62 -31.30 -20.89
C GLU A 244 -9.23 -30.64 -19.57
N THR A 245 -9.21 -31.44 -18.51
CA THR A 245 -8.89 -31.03 -17.15
C THR A 245 -8.26 -32.22 -16.43
N PRO A 246 -7.24 -32.03 -15.57
CA PRO A 246 -6.72 -33.12 -14.76
C PRO A 246 -7.80 -33.66 -13.82
N VAL A 247 -7.76 -34.98 -13.55
CA VAL A 247 -8.71 -35.66 -12.64
C VAL A 247 -8.57 -35.06 -11.24
N SER A 248 -9.49 -34.18 -10.88
CA SER A 248 -9.48 -33.42 -9.63
C SER A 248 -10.92 -33.14 -9.16
N GLY A 249 -11.09 -32.45 -8.02
CA GLY A 249 -12.42 -32.16 -7.46
C GLY A 249 -13.26 -31.20 -8.32
N TYR A 250 -12.62 -30.28 -9.05
CA TYR A 250 -13.23 -29.20 -9.82
C TYR A 250 -12.60 -29.06 -11.21
N CYS A 251 -13.36 -28.57 -12.19
CA CYS A 251 -12.84 -28.30 -13.53
C CYS A 251 -12.00 -27.03 -13.55
N ILE A 252 -10.76 -27.12 -14.05
CA ILE A 252 -9.84 -25.97 -14.16
C ILE A 252 -10.34 -24.85 -15.09
N ASN A 253 -11.28 -25.15 -15.98
CA ASN A 253 -11.76 -24.23 -17.02
C ASN A 253 -13.07 -23.53 -16.65
N CYS A 254 -14.03 -24.26 -16.06
CA CYS A 254 -15.36 -23.73 -15.72
C CYS A 254 -15.67 -23.73 -14.22
N GLY A 255 -14.84 -24.35 -13.38
CA GLY A 255 -15.04 -24.41 -11.94
C GLY A 255 -16.12 -25.37 -11.48
N ASN A 256 -16.75 -26.15 -12.37
CA ASN A 256 -17.76 -27.13 -11.99
C ASN A 256 -17.16 -28.32 -11.24
N ILE A 257 -17.93 -28.87 -10.31
CA ILE A 257 -17.54 -30.02 -9.50
C ILE A 257 -17.49 -31.26 -10.39
N LEU A 258 -16.35 -31.96 -10.37
CA LEU A 258 -16.10 -33.19 -11.14
C LEU A 258 -16.12 -34.44 -10.25
N LYS A 259 -15.70 -34.29 -8.98
CA LYS A 259 -15.83 -35.29 -7.91
C LYS A 259 -16.24 -34.56 -6.64
N ALA A 260 -17.12 -35.16 -5.83
CA ALA A 260 -17.48 -34.60 -4.53
C ALA A 260 -16.19 -34.38 -3.71
N PRO A 261 -15.84 -33.14 -3.36
CA PRO A 261 -14.62 -32.90 -2.61
C PRO A 261 -14.80 -33.52 -1.22
N GLU A 262 -13.86 -34.40 -0.81
CA GLU A 262 -13.66 -34.65 0.62
C GLU A 262 -13.45 -33.29 1.26
N ILE A 263 -14.37 -32.92 2.15
CA ILE A 263 -14.57 -31.57 2.65
C ILE A 263 -13.23 -31.04 3.18
N ALA A 264 -12.55 -30.23 2.37
CA ALA A 264 -11.37 -29.49 2.80
C ALA A 264 -11.87 -28.49 3.83
N ASN A 265 -11.78 -28.89 5.10
CA ASN A 265 -12.38 -28.27 6.27
C ASN A 265 -12.30 -26.73 6.16
N PRO A 266 -13.36 -26.04 5.70
CA PRO A 266 -13.29 -24.61 5.50
C PRO A 266 -13.10 -24.00 6.88
N ARG A 267 -12.05 -23.19 7.06
CA ARG A 267 -11.75 -22.53 8.34
C ARG A 267 -13.03 -21.84 8.83
N ARG A 268 -13.74 -22.48 9.78
CA ARG A 268 -15.11 -22.14 10.20
C ARG A 268 -15.22 -20.71 10.78
N TYR A 269 -14.09 -20.15 11.22
CA TYR A 269 -13.93 -18.76 11.68
C TYR A 269 -12.91 -17.96 10.85
N GLY A 270 -12.88 -18.17 9.52
CA GLY A 270 -11.95 -17.45 8.63
C GLY A 270 -12.06 -15.93 8.74
N ALA A 271 -13.25 -15.39 9.01
CA ALA A 271 -13.48 -13.95 9.20
C ALA A 271 -12.81 -13.40 10.46
N LEU A 272 -13.03 -14.02 11.63
CA LEU A 272 -12.41 -13.56 12.90
C LEU A 272 -10.89 -13.68 12.86
N HIS A 273 -10.36 -14.75 12.26
CA HIS A 273 -8.92 -14.91 12.10
C HIS A 273 -8.32 -13.87 11.14
N ARG A 274 -9.09 -13.41 10.13
CA ARG A 274 -8.71 -12.28 9.27
C ARG A 274 -8.74 -10.96 10.06
N ILE A 275 -9.76 -10.72 10.87
CA ILE A 275 -9.88 -9.52 11.70
C ILE A 275 -8.71 -9.41 12.70
N SER A 276 -8.38 -10.49 13.41
CA SER A 276 -7.20 -10.50 14.31
C SER A 276 -5.90 -10.19 13.54
N ASN A 277 -5.74 -10.74 12.34
CA ASN A 277 -4.58 -10.42 11.49
C ASN A 277 -4.57 -8.96 11.02
N VAL A 278 -5.73 -8.33 10.82
CA VAL A 278 -5.83 -6.89 10.49
C VAL A 278 -5.38 -6.05 11.69
N PHE A 279 -5.81 -6.36 12.91
CA PHE A 279 -5.36 -5.64 14.10
C PHE A 279 -3.85 -5.75 14.33
N ARG A 280 -3.27 -6.96 14.17
CA ARG A 280 -1.81 -7.14 14.22
C ARG A 280 -1.08 -6.35 13.13
N PHE A 281 -1.66 -6.26 11.94
CA PHE A 281 -1.12 -5.44 10.85
C PHE A 281 -1.16 -3.96 11.22
N LEU A 282 -2.30 -3.45 11.70
CA LEU A 282 -2.46 -2.06 12.16
C LEU A 282 -1.49 -1.72 13.29
N GLY A 283 -1.27 -2.64 14.23
CA GLY A 283 -0.26 -2.52 15.27
C GLY A 283 1.14 -2.32 14.68
N ARG A 284 1.61 -3.23 13.82
CA ARG A 284 2.94 -3.07 13.21
C ARG A 284 3.05 -1.80 12.39
N PHE A 285 1.97 -1.44 11.71
CA PHE A 285 1.91 -0.22 10.92
C PHE A 285 2.05 1.02 11.82
N ILE A 286 1.33 1.12 12.94
CA ILE A 286 1.43 2.28 13.84
C ILE A 286 2.82 2.45 14.45
N LEU A 287 3.56 1.37 14.71
CA LEU A 287 4.95 1.49 15.15
C LEU A 287 5.84 2.13 14.09
N ILE A 288 5.69 1.71 12.84
CA ILE A 288 6.49 2.25 11.73
C ILE A 288 6.10 3.71 11.47
N ILE A 289 4.80 4.00 11.46
CA ILE A 289 4.26 5.38 11.40
C ILE A 289 4.89 6.22 12.51
N GLY A 290 4.79 5.75 13.76
CA GLY A 290 5.30 6.44 14.93
C GLY A 290 6.80 6.73 14.86
N LEU A 291 7.59 5.78 14.39
CA LEU A 291 9.03 5.98 14.18
C LEU A 291 9.31 7.07 13.15
N ILE A 292 8.64 7.03 11.98
CA ILE A 292 8.84 8.01 10.92
C ILE A 292 8.40 9.40 11.39
N THR A 293 7.24 9.50 12.03
CA THR A 293 6.71 10.76 12.55
C THR A 293 7.61 11.30 13.67
N ALA A 294 8.14 10.46 14.56
CA ALA A 294 9.06 10.88 15.61
C ALA A 294 10.37 11.46 15.02
N ILE A 295 10.95 10.81 14.01
CA ILE A 295 12.13 11.31 13.30
C ILE A 295 11.80 12.62 12.55
N GLY A 296 10.65 12.68 11.88
CA GLY A 296 10.18 13.87 11.18
C GLY A 296 10.03 15.06 12.13
N CYS A 297 9.35 14.88 13.26
CA CYS A 297 9.21 15.89 14.29
C CYS A 297 10.55 16.31 14.90
N PHE A 298 11.47 15.37 15.11
CA PHE A 298 12.81 15.71 15.58
C PHE A 298 13.51 16.66 14.61
N ILE A 299 13.59 16.30 13.32
CA ILE A 299 14.25 17.11 12.28
C ILE A 299 13.61 18.48 12.16
N VAL A 300 12.28 18.54 12.19
CA VAL A 300 11.49 19.75 11.94
C VAL A 300 11.54 20.71 13.14
N LEU A 301 11.53 20.20 14.37
CA LEU A 301 11.59 21.03 15.59
C LEU A 301 13.03 21.37 16.03
N LEU A 302 14.04 20.66 15.53
CA LEU A 302 15.45 20.87 15.88
C LEU A 302 15.91 22.33 15.71
N PRO A 303 15.53 23.06 14.64
CA PRO A 303 15.92 24.47 14.47
C PRO A 303 15.30 25.42 15.50
N GLN A 304 14.16 25.04 16.12
CA GLN A 304 13.49 25.87 17.11
C GLN A 304 14.09 25.68 18.51
N SER A 305 14.18 24.42 18.96
CA SER A 305 14.94 24.06 20.16
C SER A 305 15.19 22.56 20.24
N ILE A 306 16.35 22.18 20.79
CA ILE A 306 16.71 20.78 21.06
C ILE A 306 15.75 20.14 22.06
N PHE A 307 15.26 20.90 23.04
CA PHE A 307 14.34 20.39 24.05
C PHE A 307 12.97 20.03 23.45
N SER A 308 12.38 20.92 22.66
CA SER A 308 11.09 20.65 22.00
C SER A 308 11.19 19.51 21.00
N SER A 309 12.31 19.37 20.29
CA SER A 309 12.51 18.28 19.33
C SER A 309 12.63 16.92 20.01
N LEU A 310 13.37 16.83 21.12
CA LEU A 310 13.46 15.61 21.93
C LEU A 310 12.11 15.25 22.55
N LEU A 311 11.41 16.23 23.14
CA LEU A 311 10.09 16.01 23.75
C LEU A 311 9.07 15.54 22.71
N GLY A 312 9.03 16.16 21.53
CA GLY A 312 8.15 15.76 20.43
C GLY A 312 8.44 14.35 19.93
N MET A 313 9.71 14.01 19.72
CA MET A 313 10.14 12.67 19.30
C MET A 313 9.72 11.61 20.31
N VAL A 314 10.01 11.82 21.59
CA VAL A 314 9.65 10.88 22.67
C VAL A 314 8.14 10.76 22.82
N GLY A 315 7.41 11.89 22.80
CA GLY A 315 5.95 11.91 22.91
C GLY A 315 5.28 11.08 21.80
N ILE A 316 5.71 11.24 20.56
CA ILE A 316 5.18 10.48 19.42
C ILE A 316 5.53 9.01 19.51
N ALA A 317 6.76 8.68 19.92
CA ALA A 317 7.17 7.29 20.12
C ALA A 317 6.31 6.60 21.20
N VAL A 318 6.07 7.27 22.33
CA VAL A 318 5.23 6.75 23.43
C VAL A 318 3.78 6.57 22.98
N ILE A 319 3.16 7.59 22.36
CA ILE A 319 1.77 7.50 21.87
C ILE A 319 1.63 6.35 20.87
N SER A 320 2.56 6.23 19.93
CA SER A 320 2.53 5.18 18.91
C SER A 320 2.68 3.78 19.53
N TYR A 321 3.51 3.66 20.57
CA TYR A 321 3.67 2.42 21.32
C TYR A 321 2.41 2.04 22.11
N ILE A 322 1.72 3.01 22.72
CA ILE A 322 0.43 2.78 23.41
C ILE A 322 -0.63 2.27 22.43
N ILE A 323 -0.74 2.88 21.25
CA ILE A 323 -1.69 2.45 20.21
C ILE A 323 -1.33 1.05 19.69
N PHE A 324 -0.04 0.76 19.52
CA PHE A 324 0.45 -0.57 19.13
C PHE A 324 0.02 -1.66 20.12
N ILE A 325 0.27 -1.44 21.42
CA ILE A 325 -0.14 -2.38 22.47
C ILE A 325 -1.65 -2.58 22.42
N SER A 326 -2.43 -1.51 22.29
CA SER A 326 -3.88 -1.56 22.25
C SER A 326 -4.40 -2.44 21.10
N PHE A 327 -3.85 -2.28 19.89
CA PHE A 327 -4.24 -3.11 18.75
C PHE A 327 -3.83 -4.58 18.91
N ASN A 328 -2.65 -4.86 19.46
CA ASN A 328 -2.24 -6.24 19.72
C ASN A 328 -3.09 -6.91 20.80
N ALA A 329 -3.43 -6.18 21.86
CA ALA A 329 -4.31 -6.67 22.93
C ALA A 329 -5.70 -7.05 22.38
N ILE A 330 -6.28 -6.23 21.50
CA ILE A 330 -7.53 -6.55 20.80
C ILE A 330 -7.35 -7.82 19.93
N ALA A 331 -6.25 -7.92 19.19
CA ALA A 331 -5.99 -9.07 18.32
C ALA A 331 -5.83 -10.39 19.08
N GLU A 332 -5.18 -10.36 20.25
CA GLU A 332 -5.00 -11.51 21.14
C GLU A 332 -6.31 -11.90 21.83
N THR A 333 -7.10 -10.92 22.24
CA THR A 333 -8.44 -11.15 22.82
C THR A 333 -9.34 -11.91 21.84
N ILE A 334 -9.36 -11.52 20.57
CA ILE A 334 -10.13 -12.22 19.52
C ILE A 334 -9.67 -13.68 19.36
N LEU A 335 -8.36 -13.94 19.41
CA LEU A 335 -7.82 -15.31 19.28
C LEU A 335 -8.17 -16.16 20.50
N LEU A 336 -8.10 -15.58 21.69
CA LEU A 336 -8.42 -16.26 22.94
C LEU A 336 -9.90 -16.69 22.97
N PHE A 337 -10.82 -15.82 22.51
CA PHE A 337 -12.24 -16.19 22.35
C PHE A 337 -12.45 -17.36 21.38
N LEU A 338 -11.73 -17.38 20.25
CA LEU A 338 -11.81 -18.49 19.28
C LEU A 338 -11.31 -19.81 19.87
N ASP A 339 -10.24 -19.77 20.65
CA ASP A 339 -9.68 -20.96 21.30
C ASP A 339 -10.59 -21.48 22.42
N ILE A 340 -11.23 -20.59 23.19
CA ILE A 340 -12.23 -20.98 24.18
C ILE A 340 -13.39 -21.70 23.48
N GLU A 341 -14.01 -21.10 22.46
CA GLU A 341 -15.17 -21.68 21.76
C GLU A 341 -14.85 -23.06 21.15
N LYS A 342 -13.65 -23.19 20.57
CA LYS A 342 -13.17 -24.45 20.02
C LYS A 342 -13.02 -25.54 21.10
N ASN A 343 -12.56 -25.17 22.29
CA ASN A 343 -12.36 -26.09 23.39
C ASN A 343 -13.68 -26.47 24.10
N THR A 344 -14.61 -25.54 24.29
CA THR A 344 -15.93 -25.86 24.88
C THR A 344 -16.71 -26.85 24.00
N ARG A 345 -16.71 -26.67 22.67
CA ARG A 345 -17.40 -27.60 21.77
C ARG A 345 -16.84 -29.01 21.78
N LYS A 346 -15.50 -29.16 21.83
CA LYS A 346 -14.87 -30.49 21.93
C LYS A 346 -15.31 -31.26 23.18
N MET A 347 -15.71 -30.56 24.24
CA MET A 347 -16.27 -31.17 25.44
C MET A 347 -17.75 -31.50 25.32
N THR A 348 -18.51 -30.79 24.48
CA THR A 348 -19.95 -31.05 24.26
C THR A 348 -20.20 -32.16 23.24
N GLU A 349 -19.26 -32.42 22.34
CA GLU A 349 -19.32 -33.48 21.31
C GLU A 349 -18.71 -34.82 21.77
N ARG A 350 -18.27 -34.93 23.04
CA ARG A 350 -17.81 -36.18 23.68
C ARG A 350 -18.88 -36.74 24.61
#